data_AF-A0A2D5WGT5-F1
#
_entry.id   AF-A0A2D5WGT5-F1
#
_cell.length_a   1.000
_cell.length_b   1.000
_cell.length_c   1.000
_cell.angle_alpha   90.00
_cell.angle_beta   90.00
_cell.angle_gamma   90.00
#
_symmetry.space_group_name_H-M   'P 1'
#
loop_
_entity.id
_entity.type
_entity.pdbx_description
1 polymer ?
#
loop_
_entity_poly.entity_id
_entity_poly.type
_entity_poly.pdbx_seq_one_letter_code
_entity_poly.pdbx_strand_id
1 'polypeptide(L)'
;MEQRQETKMKINKKRNNGFTLIELLVVIAIIAILAALLLPALAKAKNQAHQSICLNNFKQLGIMMQLYADDNEDRVVHNGNGQIRLTWVGGVFSSRPEDALKPEMLIDKNLSLFGQYIKTTGIYRCPSDKSTTTGRDPVTRRTTTLPRLRSYSLNSFVGWNTDTRGAGEPAYRNQPDRRYQSYLKMSDSAKGPSELFTFIEVHPVSLCRPFFGHHMGQSFYHVPAAYHNGKAALGYIDGGARVNEWHHKQTKDIQSVTDGGHWGHHSHGNSRNTDLIWLQERATIAKARRR
;
A
#
# COMPACT_ATOMS: atom_id res chain seq x y z
N MET A 1 32.88 36.32 89.17
CA MET A 1 33.15 36.91 87.85
C MET A 1 33.47 35.77 86.91
N GLU A 2 32.55 35.37 86.04
CA GLU A 2 32.84 34.41 84.97
C GLU A 2 31.96 34.76 83.77
N GLN A 3 32.58 35.38 82.76
CA GLN A 3 31.93 35.72 81.49
C GLN A 3 31.97 34.49 80.57
N ARG A 4 30.82 33.87 80.30
CA ARG A 4 30.67 32.92 79.20
C ARG A 4 30.61 33.68 77.88
N GLN A 5 31.63 33.53 77.04
CA GLN A 5 31.59 33.96 75.63
C GLN A 5 30.86 32.91 74.78
N GLU A 6 29.68 33.26 74.27
CA GLU A 6 28.97 32.48 73.25
C GLU A 6 29.65 32.64 71.88
N THR A 7 30.23 31.55 71.37
CA THR A 7 30.79 31.52 70.01
C THR A 7 29.66 31.39 68.98
N LYS A 8 29.25 32.51 68.36
CA LYS A 8 28.25 32.50 67.28
C LYS A 8 28.85 31.92 65.99
N MET A 9 28.46 30.70 65.64
CA MET A 9 28.82 30.04 64.38
C MET A 9 28.12 30.75 63.19
N LYS A 10 28.89 31.45 62.36
CA LYS A 10 28.38 32.12 61.14
C LYS A 10 28.14 31.07 60.05
N ILE A 11 26.88 30.64 59.88
CA ILE A 11 26.47 29.80 58.76
C ILE A 11 26.50 30.66 57.49
N ASN A 12 27.49 30.42 56.62
CA ASN A 12 27.62 31.10 55.35
C ASN A 12 26.56 30.53 54.38
N LYS A 13 25.40 31.17 54.32
CA LYS A 13 24.27 30.75 53.48
C LYS A 13 24.69 30.92 52.01
N LYS A 14 25.18 29.85 51.37
CA LYS A 14 25.39 29.85 49.92
C LYS A 14 24.08 30.25 49.27
N ARG A 15 24.08 31.36 48.53
CA ARG A 15 22.95 31.77 47.71
C ARG A 15 22.75 30.68 46.67
N ASN A 16 21.70 29.88 46.81
CA ASN A 16 21.24 29.03 45.73
C ASN A 16 20.71 29.97 44.65
N ASN A 17 21.45 30.11 43.55
CA ASN A 17 20.95 30.80 42.37
C ASN A 17 19.73 30.01 41.86
N GLY A 18 18.54 30.58 42.06
CA GLY A 18 17.29 30.00 41.57
C GLY A 18 17.18 30.20 40.06
N PHE A 19 16.58 29.23 39.38
CA PHE A 19 16.29 29.32 37.96
C PHE A 19 15.23 30.40 37.70
N THR A 20 15.56 31.38 36.87
CA THR A 20 14.65 32.49 36.55
C THR A 20 13.69 32.11 35.43
N LEU A 21 12.54 32.78 35.38
CA LEU A 21 11.57 32.61 34.30
C LEU A 21 12.18 32.91 32.92
N ILE A 22 13.08 33.89 32.85
CA ILE A 22 13.75 34.29 31.60
C ILE A 22 14.66 33.17 31.10
N GLU A 23 15.44 32.53 31.97
CA GLU A 23 16.29 31.39 31.60
C GLU A 23 15.45 30.22 31.07
N LEU A 24 14.30 29.95 31.68
CA LEU A 24 13.37 28.93 31.16
C LEU A 24 12.86 29.28 29.75
N LEU A 25 12.45 30.54 29.56
CA LEU A 25 11.88 31.01 28.30
C LEU A 25 12.89 30.96 27.15
N VAL A 26 14.15 31.32 27.40
CA VAL A 26 15.22 31.24 26.38
C VAL A 26 15.48 29.78 26.00
N VAL A 27 15.49 28.86 26.96
CA VAL A 27 15.73 27.43 26.68
C VAL A 27 14.60 26.84 25.83
N ILE A 28 13.33 27.09 26.17
CA ILE A 28 12.21 26.59 25.35
C ILE A 28 12.21 27.22 23.95
N ALA A 29 12.62 28.49 23.82
CA ALA A 29 12.73 29.16 22.53
C ALA A 29 13.80 28.51 21.64
N ILE A 30 14.97 28.20 22.20
CA ILE A 30 16.04 27.50 21.48
C ILE A 30 15.59 26.09 21.07
N ILE A 31 14.95 25.33 21.97
CA ILE A 31 14.41 24.00 21.65
C ILE A 31 13.38 24.08 20.53
N ALA A 32 12.49 25.09 20.56
CA ALA A 32 11.48 25.29 19.52
C ALA A 32 12.10 25.57 18.15
N ILE A 33 13.14 26.42 18.08
CA ILE A 33 13.87 26.71 16.83
C ILE A 33 14.54 25.45 16.29
N LEU A 34 15.25 24.72 17.15
CA LEU A 34 15.92 23.48 16.75
C LEU A 34 14.92 22.42 16.28
N ALA A 35 13.80 22.24 16.99
CA ALA A 35 12.74 21.33 16.58
C ALA A 35 12.12 21.73 15.23
N ALA A 36 11.88 23.02 15.00
CA ALA A 36 11.31 23.50 13.74
C ALA A 36 12.19 23.19 12.52
N LEU A 37 13.52 23.17 12.68
CA LEU A 37 14.46 22.80 11.62
C LEU A 37 14.61 21.28 11.46
N LEU A 38 14.51 20.51 12.56
CA LEU A 38 14.69 19.05 12.55
C LEU A 38 13.45 18.30 12.05
N LEU A 39 12.24 18.77 12.35
CA LEU A 39 10.99 18.07 12.01
C LEU A 39 10.80 17.85 10.49
N PRO A 40 11.06 18.83 9.60
CA PRO A 40 10.96 18.62 8.16
C PRO A 40 11.98 17.59 7.64
N ALA A 41 13.22 17.65 8.14
CA ALA A 41 14.28 16.73 7.75
C ALA A 41 13.96 15.29 8.18
N LEU A 42 13.50 15.11 9.43
CA LEU A 42 13.10 13.80 9.96
C LEU A 42 11.88 13.23 9.23
N ALA A 43 10.89 14.07 8.90
CA ALA A 43 9.72 13.65 8.13
C ALA A 43 10.12 13.14 6.73
N LYS A 44 11.03 13.84 6.05
CA LYS A 44 11.57 13.42 4.75
C LYS A 44 12.35 12.11 4.86
N ALA A 45 13.24 11.99 5.85
CA ALA A 45 14.02 10.78 6.09
C ALA A 45 13.12 9.56 6.38
N LYS A 46 12.10 9.73 7.23
CA LYS A 46 11.11 8.69 7.52
C LYS A 46 10.35 8.25 6.26
N ASN A 47 9.93 9.20 5.42
CA ASN A 47 9.24 8.88 4.17
C ASN A 47 10.14 8.06 3.22
N GLN A 48 11.41 8.43 3.08
CA GLN A 48 12.39 7.67 2.27
C GLN A 48 12.66 6.27 2.83
N ALA A 49 12.73 6.12 4.16
CA ALA A 49 12.87 4.82 4.79
C ALA A 49 11.64 3.93 4.52
N HIS A 50 10.44 4.48 4.68
CA HIS A 50 9.18 3.79 4.36
C HIS A 50 9.09 3.41 2.88
N GLN A 51 9.51 4.29 1.98
CA GLN A 51 9.61 4.02 0.55
C GLN A 51 10.55 2.84 0.26
N SER A 52 11.71 2.80 0.91
CA SER A 52 12.70 1.73 0.75
C SER A 52 12.17 0.38 1.23
N ILE A 53 11.46 0.36 2.37
CA ILE A 53 10.76 -0.84 2.86
C ILE A 53 9.70 -1.29 1.86
N CYS A 54 8.90 -0.36 1.32
CA CYS A 54 7.86 -0.70 0.35
C CYS A 54 8.43 -1.27 -0.95
N LEU A 55 9.55 -0.73 -1.45
CA LEU A 55 10.26 -1.28 -2.60
C LEU A 55 10.79 -2.70 -2.31
N ASN A 56 11.30 -2.94 -1.11
CA ASN A 56 11.71 -4.26 -0.68
C ASN A 56 10.52 -5.23 -0.63
N ASN A 57 9.35 -4.80 -0.14
CA ASN A 57 8.13 -5.61 -0.16
C ASN A 57 7.77 -6.03 -1.59
N PHE A 58 7.82 -5.11 -2.57
CA PHE A 58 7.57 -5.45 -3.97
C PHE A 58 8.60 -6.40 -4.56
N LYS A 59 9.90 -6.25 -4.22
CA LYS A 59 10.93 -7.22 -4.61
C LYS A 59 10.64 -8.61 -4.06
N GLN A 60 10.22 -8.71 -2.80
CA GLN A 60 9.85 -9.99 -2.19
C GLN A 60 8.62 -10.60 -2.87
N LEU A 61 7.59 -9.81 -3.17
CA LEU A 61 6.44 -10.27 -3.95
C LEU A 61 6.84 -10.72 -5.38
N GLY A 62 7.80 -10.05 -6.00
CA GLY A 62 8.36 -10.43 -7.30
C GLY A 62 9.12 -11.76 -7.25
N ILE A 63 9.97 -11.96 -6.23
CA ILE A 63 10.64 -13.25 -5.99
C ILE A 63 9.61 -14.37 -5.80
N MET A 64 8.54 -14.11 -5.04
CA MET A 64 7.50 -15.10 -4.80
C MET A 64 6.70 -15.43 -6.07
N MET A 65 6.51 -14.46 -6.97
CA MET A 65 5.94 -14.71 -8.29
C MET A 65 6.83 -15.68 -9.09
N GLN A 66 8.15 -15.48 -9.06
CA GLN A 66 9.11 -16.35 -9.74
C GLN A 66 9.11 -17.76 -9.15
N LEU A 67 9.21 -17.89 -7.82
CA LEU A 67 9.12 -19.19 -7.14
C LEU A 67 7.82 -19.91 -7.45
N TYR A 68 6.69 -19.19 -7.46
CA TYR A 68 5.41 -19.77 -7.86
C TYR A 68 5.45 -20.26 -9.32
N ALA A 69 5.98 -19.46 -10.25
CA ALA A 69 6.07 -19.84 -11.66
C ALA A 69 6.94 -21.09 -11.88
N ASP A 70 8.09 -21.17 -11.19
CA ASP A 70 8.98 -22.33 -11.23
C ASP A 70 8.25 -23.62 -10.81
N ASP A 71 7.44 -23.54 -9.75
CA ASP A 71 6.66 -24.67 -9.24
C ASP A 71 5.38 -24.98 -10.06
N ASN A 72 4.94 -24.08 -10.95
CA ASN A 72 3.62 -24.15 -11.59
C ASN A 72 3.68 -24.00 -13.13
N GLU A 73 4.64 -24.66 -13.78
CA GLU A 73 4.75 -24.71 -15.26
C GLU A 73 4.82 -23.32 -15.92
N ASP A 74 5.61 -22.42 -15.32
CA ASP A 74 5.81 -21.03 -15.72
C ASP A 74 4.58 -20.13 -15.52
N ARG A 75 3.53 -20.60 -14.83
CA ARG A 75 2.30 -19.82 -14.63
C ARG A 75 2.47 -18.77 -13.56
N VAL A 76 1.99 -17.56 -13.83
CA VAL A 76 1.88 -16.52 -12.79
C VAL A 76 0.72 -16.81 -11.84
N VAL A 77 0.80 -16.29 -10.61
CA VAL A 77 -0.32 -16.36 -9.66
C VAL A 77 -1.57 -15.69 -10.21
N HIS A 78 -2.73 -16.25 -9.88
CA HIS A 78 -4.00 -15.80 -10.43
C HIS A 78 -4.68 -14.75 -9.53
N ASN A 79 -5.36 -13.77 -10.14
CA ASN A 79 -6.12 -12.71 -9.45
C ASN A 79 -7.52 -13.12 -8.97
N GLY A 80 -7.89 -14.37 -9.23
CA GLY A 80 -9.28 -14.81 -9.19
C GLY A 80 -10.07 -14.31 -10.40
N ASN A 81 -11.33 -14.74 -10.50
CA ASN A 81 -12.26 -14.35 -11.57
C ASN A 81 -13.53 -13.65 -11.04
N GLY A 82 -13.60 -13.36 -9.74
CA GLY A 82 -14.77 -12.78 -9.09
C GLY A 82 -15.32 -13.63 -7.94
N GLN A 83 -15.14 -14.95 -7.98
CA GLN A 83 -15.35 -15.85 -6.82
C GLN A 83 -14.19 -15.82 -5.81
N ILE A 84 -14.51 -16.28 -4.59
CA ILE A 84 -13.57 -16.58 -3.51
C ILE A 84 -12.91 -17.94 -3.82
N ARG A 85 -12.13 -17.98 -4.91
CA ARG A 85 -11.16 -19.06 -5.15
C ARG A 85 -9.79 -18.61 -4.66
N LEU A 86 -8.90 -19.57 -4.44
CA LEU A 86 -7.51 -19.32 -4.07
C LEU A 86 -6.86 -18.37 -5.10
N THR A 87 -6.53 -17.14 -4.67
CA THR A 87 -5.83 -16.14 -5.49
C THR A 87 -4.43 -15.88 -4.92
N TRP A 88 -3.65 -14.98 -5.53
CA TRP A 88 -2.33 -14.61 -5.01
C TRP A 88 -2.36 -14.23 -3.51
N VAL A 89 -3.44 -13.56 -3.07
CA VAL A 89 -3.69 -13.24 -1.66
C VAL A 89 -5.18 -13.30 -1.32
N GLY A 90 -5.50 -13.83 -0.14
CA GLY A 90 -6.86 -13.95 0.35
C GLY A 90 -7.48 -12.62 0.78
N GLY A 91 -8.81 -12.64 0.92
CA GLY A 91 -9.62 -11.55 1.47
C GLY A 91 -10.32 -10.68 0.42
N VAL A 92 -11.61 -10.40 0.65
CA VAL A 92 -12.41 -9.46 -0.16
C VAL A 92 -12.94 -8.35 0.74
N PHE A 93 -12.14 -7.31 0.95
CA PHE A 93 -12.39 -6.29 1.98
C PHE A 93 -13.59 -5.38 1.71
N SER A 94 -14.11 -5.32 0.47
CA SER A 94 -15.31 -4.54 0.16
C SER A 94 -16.60 -5.25 0.52
N SER A 95 -16.76 -6.51 0.10
CA SER A 95 -17.98 -7.29 0.33
C SER A 95 -17.96 -8.14 1.60
N ARG A 96 -16.77 -8.37 2.18
CA ARG A 96 -16.56 -9.05 3.46
C ARG A 96 -15.57 -8.27 4.32
N PRO A 97 -16.00 -7.16 4.94
CA PRO A 97 -15.13 -6.34 5.78
C PRO A 97 -14.46 -7.13 6.92
N GLU A 98 -15.08 -8.21 7.39
CA GLU A 98 -14.53 -9.12 8.40
C GLU A 98 -13.25 -9.85 7.96
N ASP A 99 -13.03 -10.04 6.65
CA ASP A 99 -11.77 -10.60 6.14
C ASP A 99 -10.59 -9.67 6.46
N ALA A 100 -10.86 -8.37 6.58
CA ALA A 100 -9.85 -7.38 6.92
C ALA A 100 -9.41 -7.44 8.39
N LEU A 101 -10.01 -8.33 9.20
CA LEU A 101 -9.63 -8.60 10.59
C LEU A 101 -8.86 -9.92 10.76
N LYS A 102 -8.58 -10.65 9.68
CA LYS A 102 -7.99 -11.99 9.71
C LYS A 102 -6.64 -12.03 8.99
N PRO A 103 -5.51 -11.73 9.65
CA PRO A 103 -4.19 -11.71 9.03
C PRO A 103 -3.79 -13.03 8.35
N GLU A 104 -4.36 -14.16 8.80
CA GLU A 104 -4.15 -15.50 8.26
C GLU A 104 -4.58 -15.57 6.79
N MET A 105 -5.54 -14.75 6.37
CA MET A 105 -5.96 -14.61 4.97
C MET A 105 -4.78 -14.32 4.04
N LEU A 106 -3.72 -13.67 4.52
CA LEU A 106 -2.57 -13.29 3.71
C LEU A 106 -1.53 -14.42 3.56
N ILE A 107 -1.45 -15.34 4.51
CA ILE A 107 -0.28 -16.25 4.67
C ILE A 107 -0.64 -17.74 4.80
N ASP A 108 -1.93 -18.06 4.94
CA ASP A 108 -2.40 -19.45 4.92
C ASP A 108 -2.40 -19.98 3.49
N LYS A 109 -1.76 -21.13 3.26
CA LYS A 109 -1.66 -21.77 1.94
C LYS A 109 -3.00 -22.20 1.35
N ASN A 110 -4.02 -22.40 2.19
CA ASN A 110 -5.37 -22.77 1.77
C ASN A 110 -6.21 -21.52 1.40
N LEU A 111 -5.74 -20.32 1.75
CA LEU A 111 -6.44 -19.05 1.54
C LEU A 111 -5.70 -18.14 0.54
N SER A 112 -4.38 -18.29 0.42
CA SER A 112 -3.50 -17.54 -0.47
C SER A 112 -2.51 -18.46 -1.20
N LEU A 113 -2.36 -18.29 -2.51
CA LEU A 113 -1.33 -19.00 -3.30
C LEU A 113 0.07 -18.67 -2.80
N PHE A 114 0.33 -17.41 -2.43
CA PHE A 114 1.59 -17.02 -1.83
C PHE A 114 1.80 -17.55 -0.40
N GLY A 115 0.74 -18.00 0.25
CA GLY A 115 0.80 -18.54 1.61
C GLY A 115 1.70 -19.77 1.74
N GLN A 116 2.07 -20.45 0.64
CA GLN A 116 3.06 -21.53 0.71
C GLN A 116 4.53 -21.05 0.78
N TYR A 117 4.81 -19.81 0.37
CA TYR A 117 6.18 -19.26 0.31
C TYR A 117 6.46 -18.21 1.39
N ILE A 118 5.45 -17.42 1.78
CA ILE A 118 5.61 -16.34 2.75
C ILE A 118 4.76 -16.55 3.99
N LYS A 119 5.33 -16.24 5.14
CA LYS A 119 4.66 -16.34 6.44
C LYS A 119 4.61 -15.02 7.20
N THR A 120 5.12 -13.95 6.60
CA THR A 120 5.16 -12.61 7.20
C THR A 120 4.13 -11.70 6.55
N THR A 121 3.17 -11.23 7.34
CA THR A 121 2.05 -10.39 6.87
C THR A 121 2.48 -8.95 6.52
N GLY A 122 3.56 -8.45 7.11
CA GLY A 122 4.05 -7.08 6.90
C GLY A 122 4.42 -6.75 5.44
N ILE A 123 4.68 -7.77 4.63
CA ILE A 123 5.09 -7.63 3.22
C ILE A 123 3.91 -7.24 2.32
N TYR A 124 2.67 -7.32 2.81
CA TYR A 124 1.46 -6.96 2.05
C TYR A 124 0.99 -5.52 2.26
N ARG A 125 1.61 -4.78 3.19
CA ARG A 125 1.17 -3.43 3.59
C ARG A 125 2.31 -2.42 3.47
N CYS A 126 1.97 -1.23 2.96
CA CYS A 126 2.89 -0.10 2.99
C CYS A 126 3.04 0.45 4.42
N PRO A 127 4.26 0.72 4.92
CA PRO A 127 4.45 1.32 6.24
C PRO A 127 3.95 2.77 6.33
N SER A 128 3.78 3.45 5.19
CA SER A 128 3.16 4.78 5.11
C SER A 128 1.63 4.74 5.02
N ASP A 129 1.03 3.57 4.85
CA ASP A 129 -0.41 3.41 4.89
C ASP A 129 -0.89 3.57 6.35
N LYS A 130 -1.68 4.62 6.60
CA LYS A 130 -2.30 4.90 7.91
C LYS A 130 -3.76 4.46 7.98
N SER A 131 -4.28 3.85 6.91
CA SER A 131 -5.69 3.49 6.85
C SER A 131 -6.04 2.36 7.80
N THR A 132 -7.24 2.46 8.35
CA THR A 132 -7.86 1.49 9.24
C THR A 132 -9.11 0.91 8.59
N THR A 133 -9.59 -0.18 9.14
CA THR A 133 -10.88 -0.79 8.80
C THR A 133 -11.57 -1.18 10.09
N THR A 134 -12.88 -0.98 10.10
CA THR A 134 -13.74 -1.37 11.21
C THR A 134 -14.55 -2.56 10.75
N GLY A 135 -14.34 -3.70 11.39
CA GLY A 135 -15.11 -4.91 11.15
C GLY A 135 -15.79 -5.36 12.44
N ARG A 136 -16.83 -6.19 12.30
CA ARG A 136 -17.44 -6.90 13.41
C ARG A 136 -16.97 -8.35 13.38
N ASP A 137 -16.33 -8.79 14.45
CA ASP A 137 -15.94 -10.18 14.59
C ASP A 137 -17.18 -11.08 14.60
N PRO A 138 -17.28 -12.09 13.71
CA PRO A 138 -18.47 -12.92 13.60
C PRO A 138 -18.69 -13.83 14.83
N VAL A 139 -17.63 -14.16 15.56
CA VAL A 139 -17.65 -15.04 16.75
C VAL A 139 -17.90 -14.22 18.00
N THR A 140 -17.06 -13.22 18.27
CA THR A 140 -17.15 -12.42 19.50
C THR A 140 -18.21 -11.32 19.42
N ARG A 141 -18.73 -11.04 18.22
CA ARG A 141 -19.66 -9.94 17.89
C ARG A 141 -19.14 -8.55 18.26
N ARG A 142 -17.87 -8.42 18.64
CA ARG A 142 -17.21 -7.15 18.96
C ARG A 142 -16.87 -6.41 17.67
N THR A 143 -17.10 -5.11 17.70
CA THR A 143 -16.63 -4.21 16.64
C THR A 143 -15.21 -3.78 16.99
N THR A 144 -14.28 -3.90 16.05
CA THR A 144 -12.89 -3.52 16.26
C THR A 144 -12.36 -2.76 15.06
N THR A 145 -11.62 -1.68 15.33
CA THR A 145 -10.92 -0.92 14.33
C THR A 145 -9.46 -1.32 14.34
N LEU A 146 -8.98 -1.90 13.24
CA LEU A 146 -7.61 -2.35 13.08
C LEU A 146 -6.97 -1.67 11.85
N PRO A 147 -5.64 -1.60 11.77
CA PRO A 147 -4.96 -1.32 10.52
C PRO A 147 -5.41 -2.34 9.45
N ARG A 148 -5.77 -1.86 8.25
CA ARG A 148 -6.01 -2.74 7.08
C ARG A 148 -4.89 -3.75 6.83
N LEU A 149 -5.22 -4.95 6.37
CA LEU A 149 -4.20 -5.99 6.20
C LEU A 149 -3.24 -5.74 5.01
N ARG A 150 -3.67 -4.98 4.00
CA ARG A 150 -2.96 -4.88 2.73
C ARG A 150 -3.11 -3.51 2.09
N SER A 151 -2.07 -3.10 1.34
CA SER A 151 -2.04 -1.85 0.56
C SER A 151 -1.78 -2.08 -0.94
N TYR A 152 -1.49 -3.31 -1.36
CA TYR A 152 -1.01 -3.63 -2.72
C TYR A 152 -1.97 -4.54 -3.45
N SER A 153 -2.24 -4.29 -4.74
CA SER A 153 -3.02 -5.20 -5.60
C SER A 153 -2.22 -5.65 -6.81
N LEU A 154 -2.58 -6.80 -7.37
CA LEU A 154 -2.00 -7.36 -8.60
C LEU A 154 -2.77 -6.84 -9.84
N ASN A 155 -2.07 -6.36 -10.85
CA ASN A 155 -2.58 -5.94 -12.15
C ASN A 155 -3.58 -6.98 -12.71
N SER A 156 -4.80 -6.55 -13.03
CA SER A 156 -5.88 -7.46 -13.48
C SER A 156 -5.57 -8.21 -14.78
N PHE A 157 -4.62 -7.75 -15.59
CA PHE A 157 -4.16 -8.47 -16.79
C PHE A 157 -3.14 -9.57 -16.49
N VAL A 158 -2.53 -9.58 -15.30
CA VAL A 158 -1.59 -10.62 -14.86
C VAL A 158 -2.36 -11.70 -14.13
N GLY A 159 -2.22 -12.94 -14.60
CA GLY A 159 -2.84 -14.10 -14.00
C GLY A 159 -4.36 -14.02 -13.99
N TRP A 160 -5.01 -13.51 -15.04
CA TRP A 160 -6.46 -13.59 -15.19
C TRP A 160 -6.80 -14.06 -16.60
N ASN A 161 -7.34 -15.26 -16.73
CA ASN A 161 -7.73 -15.79 -18.04
C ASN A 161 -9.03 -15.14 -18.54
N THR A 162 -8.95 -14.40 -19.64
CA THR A 162 -10.08 -13.70 -20.27
C THR A 162 -10.83 -14.53 -21.31
N ASP A 163 -10.34 -15.71 -21.67
CA ASP A 163 -10.86 -16.51 -22.78
C ASP A 163 -11.75 -17.69 -22.32
N THR A 164 -11.87 -17.93 -21.01
CA THR A 164 -12.79 -18.92 -20.42
C THR A 164 -14.23 -18.39 -20.37
N ARG A 165 -14.87 -18.23 -21.53
CA ARG A 165 -16.33 -18.05 -21.59
C ARG A 165 -17.00 -19.37 -21.17
N GLY A 166 -17.94 -19.33 -20.23
CA GLY A 166 -18.77 -20.50 -19.90
C GLY A 166 -18.19 -21.50 -18.89
N ALA A 167 -16.98 -21.28 -18.36
CA ALA A 167 -16.47 -22.03 -17.20
C ALA A 167 -17.10 -21.59 -15.86
N GLY A 168 -18.24 -20.89 -15.91
CA GLY A 168 -19.08 -20.55 -14.77
C GLY A 168 -18.92 -19.15 -14.14
N GLU A 169 -18.06 -18.26 -14.62
CA GLU A 169 -17.72 -17.03 -13.89
C GLU A 169 -17.60 -15.78 -14.80
N PRO A 170 -18.50 -14.80 -14.73
CA PRO A 170 -18.39 -13.55 -15.49
C PRO A 170 -17.31 -12.63 -14.91
N ALA A 171 -16.57 -11.92 -15.78
CA ALA A 171 -15.63 -10.86 -15.41
C ALA A 171 -16.19 -9.95 -14.31
N TYR A 172 -15.52 -9.80 -13.16
CA TYR A 172 -16.01 -8.95 -12.07
C TYR A 172 -16.06 -7.49 -12.55
N ARG A 173 -17.28 -6.98 -12.75
CA ARG A 173 -17.52 -5.63 -13.29
C ARG A 173 -16.73 -5.35 -14.58
N ASN A 174 -16.74 -6.33 -15.49
CA ASN A 174 -16.09 -6.25 -16.81
C ASN A 174 -14.56 -6.09 -16.75
N GLN A 175 -13.92 -6.66 -15.73
CA GLN A 175 -12.46 -6.69 -15.58
C GLN A 175 -11.89 -8.11 -15.74
N PRO A 176 -10.69 -8.24 -16.34
CA PRO A 176 -10.03 -7.25 -17.21
C PRO A 176 -10.71 -7.16 -18.59
N ASP A 177 -10.44 -6.10 -19.36
CA ASP A 177 -11.00 -5.93 -20.70
C ASP A 177 -10.43 -6.97 -21.68
N ARG A 178 -11.31 -7.82 -22.23
CA ARG A 178 -10.93 -8.96 -23.10
C ARG A 178 -10.27 -8.55 -24.42
N ARG A 179 -10.36 -7.28 -24.81
CA ARG A 179 -9.69 -6.72 -26.00
C ARG A 179 -8.19 -6.57 -25.82
N TYR A 180 -7.71 -6.67 -24.59
CA TYR A 180 -6.30 -6.53 -24.24
C TYR A 180 -5.71 -7.86 -23.77
N GLN A 181 -4.40 -7.97 -23.87
CA GLN A 181 -3.67 -9.20 -23.58
C GLN A 181 -3.70 -9.53 -22.08
N SER A 182 -3.94 -10.79 -21.76
CA SER A 182 -3.73 -11.34 -20.43
C SER A 182 -2.42 -12.13 -20.41
N TYR A 183 -1.65 -12.01 -19.32
CA TYR A 183 -0.37 -12.70 -19.13
C TYR A 183 -0.59 -13.82 -18.13
N LEU A 184 -0.60 -15.07 -18.60
CA LEU A 184 -0.86 -16.24 -17.76
C LEU A 184 0.42 -16.96 -17.35
N LYS A 185 1.51 -16.69 -18.06
CA LYS A 185 2.85 -17.19 -17.77
C LYS A 185 3.87 -16.06 -17.64
N MET A 186 4.99 -16.30 -16.94
CA MET A 186 6.08 -15.31 -16.89
C MET A 186 6.63 -15.04 -18.28
N SER A 187 6.78 -16.09 -19.11
CA SER A 187 7.21 -15.95 -20.50
C SER A 187 6.26 -15.14 -21.41
N ASP A 188 4.98 -14.98 -21.05
CA ASP A 188 4.05 -14.14 -21.82
C ASP A 188 4.45 -12.65 -21.80
N SER A 189 5.24 -12.24 -20.79
CA SER A 189 5.72 -10.86 -20.65
C SER A 189 6.57 -10.39 -21.83
N ALA A 190 7.24 -11.30 -22.54
CA ALA A 190 7.99 -10.99 -23.76
C ALA A 190 7.11 -10.43 -24.89
N LYS A 191 5.80 -10.65 -24.83
CA LYS A 191 4.81 -10.11 -25.77
C LYS A 191 4.09 -8.87 -25.22
N GLY A 192 4.41 -8.45 -24.00
CA GLY A 192 3.76 -7.33 -23.32
C GLY A 192 4.56 -6.03 -23.39
N PRO A 193 4.17 -5.02 -22.59
CA PRO A 193 4.97 -3.81 -22.40
C PRO A 193 6.35 -4.15 -21.83
N SER A 194 7.37 -3.38 -22.20
CA SER A 194 8.72 -3.51 -21.63
C SER A 194 8.76 -3.27 -20.12
N GLU A 195 7.86 -2.45 -19.61
CA GLU A 195 7.69 -2.16 -18.18
C GLU A 195 6.36 -2.72 -17.66
N LEU A 196 6.04 -4.00 -17.95
CA LEU A 196 4.84 -4.65 -17.44
C LEU A 196 4.87 -4.71 -15.90
N PHE A 197 4.02 -3.89 -15.27
CA PHE A 197 3.90 -3.92 -13.82
C PHE A 197 2.99 -5.07 -13.37
N THR A 198 3.39 -5.72 -12.28
CA THR A 198 2.64 -6.79 -11.63
C THR A 198 1.86 -6.25 -10.45
N PHE A 199 2.52 -5.62 -9.49
CA PHE A 199 1.86 -5.13 -8.28
C PHE A 199 1.92 -3.61 -8.17
N ILE A 200 0.93 -3.02 -7.51
CA ILE A 200 0.86 -1.57 -7.31
C ILE A 200 0.21 -1.22 -5.96
N GLU A 201 0.69 -0.14 -5.34
CA GLU A 201 0.03 0.48 -4.20
C GLU A 201 -1.32 1.09 -4.58
N VAL A 202 -2.37 0.72 -3.84
CA VAL A 202 -3.75 1.14 -4.13
C VAL A 202 -4.23 2.10 -3.07
N HIS A 203 -4.92 3.15 -3.51
CA HIS A 203 -5.57 4.09 -2.62
C HIS A 203 -6.50 3.35 -1.65
N PRO A 204 -6.46 3.63 -0.34
CA PRO A 204 -7.11 2.80 0.66
C PRO A 204 -8.63 2.70 0.42
N VAL A 205 -9.28 3.81 0.09
CA VAL A 205 -10.73 3.82 -0.15
C VAL A 205 -11.11 3.05 -1.44
N SER A 206 -10.17 2.90 -2.37
CA SER A 206 -10.37 2.21 -3.66
C SER A 206 -10.07 0.71 -3.58
N LEU A 207 -9.23 0.27 -2.64
CA LEU A 207 -8.86 -1.14 -2.47
C LEU A 207 -10.07 -1.99 -2.06
N CYS A 208 -10.49 -2.91 -2.94
CA CYS A 208 -11.66 -3.78 -2.73
C CYS A 208 -11.33 -5.28 -2.72
N ARG A 209 -10.66 -5.74 -3.77
CA ARG A 209 -10.31 -7.13 -4.10
C ARG A 209 -8.80 -7.26 -4.28
N PRO A 210 -8.24 -8.47 -4.39
CA PRO A 210 -6.80 -8.68 -4.56
C PRO A 210 -6.22 -8.09 -5.87
N PHE A 211 -7.05 -7.65 -6.82
CA PHE A 211 -6.60 -7.12 -8.10
C PHE A 211 -6.64 -5.58 -8.20
N PHE A 212 -5.87 -5.03 -9.14
CA PHE A 212 -5.91 -3.65 -9.59
C PHE A 212 -6.57 -3.60 -10.99
N GLY A 213 -7.76 -3.02 -11.09
CA GLY A 213 -8.52 -3.01 -12.34
C GLY A 213 -8.16 -1.83 -13.22
N HIS A 214 -8.54 -1.93 -14.51
CA HIS A 214 -8.31 -0.89 -15.50
C HIS A 214 -9.57 -0.68 -16.36
N HIS A 215 -10.13 0.52 -16.35
CA HIS A 215 -11.06 0.94 -17.41
C HIS A 215 -10.27 1.55 -18.56
N MET A 216 -9.80 0.69 -19.46
CA MET A 216 -8.94 1.05 -20.58
C MET A 216 -9.57 2.17 -21.42
N GLY A 217 -8.84 3.28 -21.57
CA GLY A 217 -9.27 4.46 -22.34
C GLY A 217 -10.41 5.29 -21.71
N GLN A 218 -10.73 5.11 -20.42
CA GLN A 218 -11.87 5.76 -19.78
C GLN A 218 -11.54 6.46 -18.46
N SER A 219 -11.22 5.72 -17.41
CA SER A 219 -11.02 6.25 -16.05
C SER A 219 -10.24 5.27 -15.19
N PHE A 220 -9.87 5.66 -13.97
CA PHE A 220 -9.37 4.72 -12.97
C PHE A 220 -10.52 3.83 -12.48
N TYR A 221 -10.35 2.52 -12.63
CA TYR A 221 -11.19 1.53 -11.93
C TYR A 221 -10.80 1.49 -10.45
N HIS A 222 -9.51 1.25 -10.20
CA HIS A 222 -8.88 1.47 -8.91
C HIS A 222 -7.95 2.68 -9.02
N VAL A 223 -7.92 3.48 -7.96
CA VAL A 223 -7.07 4.66 -7.86
C VAL A 223 -5.72 4.24 -7.25
N PRO A 224 -4.58 4.60 -7.84
CA PRO A 224 -3.29 4.31 -7.25
C PRO A 224 -3.06 5.16 -5.99
N ALA A 225 -2.33 4.62 -5.03
CA ALA A 225 -1.98 5.35 -3.81
C ALA A 225 -0.96 6.48 -4.06
N ALA A 226 -0.71 7.28 -3.03
CA ALA A 226 0.33 8.31 -3.01
C ALA A 226 1.10 8.31 -1.68
N TYR A 227 1.35 7.12 -1.13
CA TYR A 227 1.92 6.93 0.21
C TYR A 227 3.30 7.57 0.40
N HIS A 228 4.05 7.80 -0.68
CA HIS A 228 5.43 8.30 -0.64
C HIS A 228 5.51 9.74 -1.17
N ASN A 229 4.77 10.67 -0.52
CA ASN A 229 4.72 12.10 -0.87
C ASN A 229 4.27 12.36 -2.32
N GLY A 230 3.08 11.88 -2.69
CA GLY A 230 2.56 12.03 -4.06
C GLY A 230 3.05 10.94 -5.03
N LYS A 231 3.71 9.91 -4.50
CA LYS A 231 4.26 8.80 -5.27
C LYS A 231 3.71 7.46 -4.80
N ALA A 232 3.65 6.50 -5.71
CA ALA A 232 3.36 5.11 -5.40
C ALA A 232 4.46 4.19 -5.91
N ALA A 233 4.69 3.11 -5.17
CA ALA A 233 5.57 2.04 -5.57
C ALA A 233 4.83 1.00 -6.44
N LEU A 234 5.56 0.47 -7.42
CA LEU A 234 5.14 -0.56 -8.35
C LEU A 234 6.19 -1.68 -8.35
N GLY A 235 5.72 -2.92 -8.42
CA GLY A 235 6.52 -4.10 -8.75
C GLY A 235 6.34 -4.48 -10.21
N TYR A 236 7.38 -5.02 -10.83
CA TYR A 236 7.43 -5.36 -12.25
C TYR A 236 7.65 -6.86 -12.45
N ILE A 237 7.26 -7.36 -13.62
CA ILE A 237 7.33 -8.79 -13.95
C ILE A 237 8.78 -9.31 -13.99
N ASP A 238 9.75 -8.43 -14.23
CA ASP A 238 11.19 -8.73 -14.17
C ASP A 238 11.74 -8.84 -12.73
N GLY A 239 10.88 -8.67 -11.72
CA GLY A 239 11.26 -8.65 -10.30
C GLY A 239 11.75 -7.27 -9.81
N GLY A 240 11.82 -6.28 -10.69
CA GLY A 240 12.13 -4.90 -10.36
C GLY A 240 11.04 -4.24 -9.51
N ALA A 241 11.43 -3.22 -8.75
CA ALA A 241 10.50 -2.36 -8.02
C ALA A 241 10.93 -0.90 -8.17
N ARG A 242 9.99 -0.01 -8.48
CA ARG A 242 10.25 1.42 -8.70
C ARG A 242 9.12 2.25 -8.13
N VAL A 243 9.38 3.55 -7.97
CA VAL A 243 8.38 4.51 -7.52
C VAL A 243 8.03 5.43 -8.68
N ASN A 244 6.73 5.61 -8.91
CA ASN A 244 6.20 6.57 -9.86
C ASN A 244 5.60 7.78 -9.14
N GLU A 245 5.93 8.97 -9.62
CA GLU A 245 5.30 10.22 -9.18
C GLU A 245 4.09 10.53 -10.03
N TRP A 246 2.99 10.91 -9.38
CA TRP A 246 1.77 11.29 -10.09
C TRP A 246 1.83 12.77 -10.42
N HIS A 247 1.62 13.12 -11.69
CA HIS A 247 1.80 14.49 -12.16
C HIS A 247 0.47 15.19 -12.45
N HIS A 248 -0.56 14.43 -12.85
CA HIS A 248 -1.83 14.99 -13.26
C HIS A 248 -2.62 15.54 -12.06
N LYS A 249 -3.10 16.79 -12.15
CA LYS A 249 -3.81 17.46 -11.06
C LYS A 249 -4.98 16.62 -10.53
N GLN A 250 -5.78 16.05 -11.43
CA GLN A 250 -6.92 15.22 -11.05
C GLN A 250 -6.51 13.99 -10.23
N THR A 251 -5.37 13.37 -10.52
CA THR A 251 -4.86 12.23 -9.74
C THR A 251 -4.52 12.69 -8.32
N LYS A 252 -3.81 13.81 -8.18
CA LYS A 252 -3.46 14.41 -6.89
C LYS A 252 -4.69 14.82 -6.09
N ASP A 253 -5.68 15.41 -6.75
CA ASP A 253 -6.95 15.81 -6.12
C ASP A 253 -7.68 14.58 -5.56
N ILE A 254 -7.80 13.49 -6.34
CA ILE A 254 -8.45 12.25 -5.88
C ILE A 254 -7.70 11.63 -4.70
N GLN A 255 -6.37 11.67 -4.72
CA GLN A 255 -5.51 11.10 -3.67
C GLN A 255 -5.61 11.84 -2.33
N SER A 256 -6.11 13.07 -2.32
CA SER A 256 -6.31 13.85 -1.09
C SER A 256 -7.49 13.35 -0.23
N VAL A 257 -8.35 12.49 -0.79
CA VAL A 257 -9.59 12.05 -0.14
C VAL A 257 -9.36 10.73 0.61
N THR A 258 -9.05 10.79 1.90
CA THR A 258 -8.75 9.58 2.71
C THR A 258 -9.90 9.09 3.59
N ASP A 259 -10.91 9.93 3.82
CA ASP A 259 -11.88 9.72 4.92
C ASP A 259 -13.26 9.23 4.43
N GLY A 260 -13.32 8.68 3.20
CA GLY A 260 -14.55 8.20 2.58
C GLY A 260 -14.84 6.72 2.83
N GLY A 261 -16.13 6.35 2.78
CA GLY A 261 -16.56 4.96 2.61
C GLY A 261 -16.05 4.39 1.27
N HIS A 262 -15.96 3.06 1.17
CA HIS A 262 -15.39 2.37 0.01
C HIS A 262 -15.93 2.89 -1.34
N TRP A 263 -15.03 3.22 -2.28
CA TRP A 263 -15.39 3.71 -3.61
C TRP A 263 -15.82 2.59 -4.55
N GLY A 264 -17.07 2.17 -4.39
CA GLY A 264 -17.66 1.08 -5.16
C GLY A 264 -18.15 1.46 -6.56
N HIS A 265 -18.01 2.70 -7.03
CA HIS A 265 -18.45 3.09 -8.38
C HIS A 265 -17.37 2.88 -9.46
N HIS A 266 -16.10 2.68 -9.06
CA HIS A 266 -14.95 2.38 -9.91
C HIS A 266 -14.82 3.25 -11.18
N SER A 267 -15.13 4.53 -11.09
CA SER A 267 -15.01 5.43 -12.23
C SER A 267 -14.47 6.77 -11.78
N HIS A 268 -13.15 6.81 -11.59
CA HIS A 268 -12.46 7.98 -11.04
C HIS A 268 -11.59 8.66 -12.09
N GLY A 269 -11.78 9.96 -12.25
CA GLY A 269 -11.07 10.74 -13.25
C GLY A 269 -11.63 10.57 -14.66
N ASN A 270 -10.81 10.81 -15.68
CA ASN A 270 -11.22 10.71 -17.08
C ASN A 270 -10.09 10.22 -18.00
N SER A 271 -10.41 10.01 -19.28
CA SER A 271 -9.55 9.37 -20.27
C SER A 271 -8.38 10.24 -20.73
N ARG A 272 -8.39 11.54 -20.38
CA ARG A 272 -7.30 12.47 -20.68
C ARG A 272 -6.27 12.55 -19.56
N ASN A 273 -6.48 11.84 -18.45
CA ASN A 273 -5.54 11.82 -17.34
C ASN A 273 -4.24 11.12 -17.76
N THR A 274 -3.13 11.86 -17.75
CA THR A 274 -1.82 11.37 -18.20
C THR A 274 -1.26 10.26 -17.31
N ASP A 275 -1.54 10.29 -16.01
CA ASP A 275 -1.12 9.23 -15.08
C ASP A 275 -1.90 7.93 -15.33
N LEU A 276 -3.18 8.05 -15.68
CA LEU A 276 -4.00 6.89 -16.07
C LEU A 276 -3.47 6.24 -17.34
N ILE A 277 -3.18 7.06 -18.37
CA ILE A 277 -2.64 6.57 -19.65
C ILE A 277 -1.31 5.87 -19.42
N TRP A 278 -0.39 6.52 -18.69
CA TRP A 278 0.93 5.96 -18.36
C TRP A 278 0.82 4.59 -17.68
N LEU A 279 -0.14 4.43 -16.77
CA LEU A 279 -0.38 3.18 -16.07
C LEU A 279 -0.98 2.11 -17.00
N GLN A 280 -1.92 2.49 -17.87
CA GLN A 280 -2.56 1.58 -18.81
C GLN A 280 -1.58 1.03 -19.86
N GLU A 281 -0.66 1.86 -20.35
CA GLU A 281 0.42 1.45 -21.27
C GLU A 281 1.37 0.42 -20.65
N ARG A 282 1.46 0.38 -19.32
CA ARG A 282 2.28 -0.57 -18.56
C ARG A 282 1.47 -1.73 -17.97
N ALA A 283 0.15 -1.70 -18.10
CA ALA A 283 -0.71 -2.76 -17.61
C ALA A 283 -0.82 -3.89 -18.63
N THR A 284 -0.92 -3.55 -19.91
CA THR A 284 -1.15 -4.50 -21.01
C THR A 284 -1.00 -3.85 -22.39
N ILE A 285 -1.18 -4.63 -23.45
CA ILE A 285 -1.30 -4.18 -24.84
C ILE A 285 -2.61 -4.69 -25.46
N ALA A 286 -3.08 -4.03 -26.53
CA ALA A 286 -4.23 -4.51 -27.27
C ALA A 286 -3.93 -5.85 -27.97
N LYS A 287 -4.89 -6.79 -27.95
CA LYS A 287 -4.78 -8.02 -28.76
C LYS A 287 -4.81 -7.62 -30.24
N ALA A 288 -3.97 -8.26 -31.05
CA ALA A 288 -4.05 -8.10 -32.50
C ALA A 288 -5.47 -8.48 -32.97
N ARG A 289 -6.09 -7.64 -33.79
CA ARG A 289 -7.38 -7.99 -34.41
C ARG A 289 -7.16 -9.26 -35.23
N ARG A 290 -7.90 -10.32 -34.91
CA ARG A 290 -7.99 -11.49 -35.79
C ARG A 290 -8.53 -10.97 -37.13
N ARG A 291 -7.71 -11.05 -38.17
CA ARG A 291 -8.14 -10.81 -39.56
C ARG A 291 -9.10 -11.91 -39.98
#